data_AF-A0A6V7IH70-F1
#
_entry.id   AF-A0A6V7IH70-F1
#
_cell.length_a   1.000
_cell.length_b   1.000
_cell.length_c   1.000
_cell.angle_alpha   90.00
_cell.angle_beta   90.00
_cell.angle_gamma   90.00
#
_symmetry.space_group_name_H-M   'P 1'
#
loop_
_entity.id
_entity.type
_entity.pdbx_description
1 polymer ?
#
loop_
_entity_poly.entity_id
_entity_poly.type
_entity_poly.pdbx_seq_one_letter_code
_entity_poly.pdbx_strand_id
1 'polypeptide(L)' 'SVSEEERSFALGMQFVIFRLFGYIPAPILFGNLIDSTCLLWKSTCGEKGGRCLLYDIEQFRY' A
#
# COMPACT_ATOMS: atom_id res chain seq x y z
N SER A 1 3.34 -17.56 27.35
CA SER A 1 1.92 -17.78 27.02
C SER A 1 1.13 -16.59 27.54
N VAL A 2 0.08 -16.19 26.84
CA VAL A 2 -0.88 -15.17 27.33
C VAL A 2 -1.95 -15.92 28.14
N SER A 3 -2.46 -15.32 29.21
CA SER A 3 -3.59 -15.90 29.97
C SER A 3 -4.83 -16.01 29.06
N GLU A 4 -5.70 -16.99 29.29
CA GLU A 4 -6.90 -17.18 28.44
C GLU A 4 -7.85 -15.98 28.51
N GLU A 5 -7.90 -15.29 29.64
CA GLU A 5 -8.72 -14.07 29.84
C GLU A 5 -8.22 -12.86 29.03
N GLU A 6 -6.91 -12.76 28.77
CA GLU A 6 -6.32 -11.66 27.99
C GLU A 6 -6.08 -12.01 26.51
N ARG A 7 -6.27 -13.28 26.12
CA ARG A 7 -5.92 -13.80 24.80
C ARG A 7 -6.62 -13.05 23.66
N SER A 8 -7.91 -12.77 23.80
CA SER A 8 -8.68 -12.03 22.79
C SER A 8 -8.16 -10.60 22.61
N PHE A 9 -7.74 -9.95 23.70
CA PHE A 9 -7.15 -8.61 23.65
C PHE A 9 -5.79 -8.63 22.95
N ALA A 10 -4.92 -9.58 23.32
CA ALA A 10 -3.59 -9.74 22.71
C ALA A 10 -3.67 -9.99 21.20
N LEU A 11 -4.59 -10.86 20.75
CA LEU A 11 -4.85 -11.09 19.32
C LEU A 11 -5.33 -9.82 18.62
N GLY A 12 -6.26 -9.08 19.23
CA GLY A 12 -6.71 -7.79 18.71
C GLY A 12 -5.57 -6.80 18.52
N MET A 13 -4.71 -6.64 19.53
CA MET A 13 -3.53 -5.79 19.47
C MET A 13 -2.56 -6.22 18.37
N GLN A 14 -2.30 -7.52 18.24
CA GLN A 14 -1.46 -8.08 17.19
C GLN A 14 -1.99 -7.71 15.80
N PHE A 15 -3.30 -7.82 15.56
CA PHE A 15 -3.91 -7.41 14.29
C PHE A 15 -3.79 -5.91 14.04
N VAL A 16 -3.97 -5.07 15.06
CA VAL A 16 -3.77 -3.61 14.93
C VAL A 16 -2.34 -3.30 14.50
N ILE A 17 -1.35 -3.90 15.16
CA ILE A 17 0.07 -3.72 14.81
C ILE A 17 0.34 -4.14 13.36
N PHE A 18 -0.10 -5.32 12.95
CA PHE A 18 0.11 -5.77 11.57
C PHE A 18 -0.58 -4.88 10.53
N ARG A 19 -1.75 -4.33 10.84
CA ARG A 19 -2.43 -3.41 9.94
C ARG A 19 -1.68 -2.08 9.84
N LEU A 20 -1.31 -1.49 10.96
CA LEU A 20 -0.66 -0.18 11.00
C LEU A 20 0.72 -0.19 10.34
N PHE A 21 1.48 -1.25 10.50
CA PHE A 21 2.88 -1.30 10.03
C PHE A 21 3.11 -2.18 8.81
N GLY A 22 2.19 -3.10 8.51
CA GLY A 22 2.28 -3.98 7.34
C GLY A 22 1.23 -3.64 6.29
N TYR A 23 -0.03 -3.95 6.59
CA TYR A 23 -1.08 -3.95 5.56
C TYR A 23 -1.50 -2.57 5.07
N ILE A 24 -1.44 -1.52 5.89
CA ILE A 24 -1.77 -0.16 5.47
C ILE A 24 -0.58 0.46 4.71
N PRO A 25 0.67 0.41 5.22
CA PRO A 25 1.80 1.02 4.52
C PRO A 25 2.16 0.31 3.21
N ALA A 26 2.06 -1.02 3.15
CA ALA A 26 2.46 -1.80 1.98
C ALA A 26 1.81 -1.33 0.65
N PRO A 27 0.47 -1.25 0.51
CA PRO A 27 -0.16 -0.79 -0.73
C PRO A 27 0.10 0.69 -1.02
N ILE A 28 0.32 1.53 0.01
CA ILE A 28 0.68 2.95 -0.19
C ILE A 28 2.06 3.03 -0.83
N LEU A 29 3.05 2.33 -0.28
CA LEU A 29 4.41 2.28 -0.81
C LEU A 29 4.45 1.65 -2.21
N PHE A 30 3.77 0.52 -2.40
CA PHE A 30 3.67 -0.11 -3.72
C PHE A 30 2.97 0.78 -4.75
N GLY A 31 1.92 1.51 -4.35
CA GLY A 31 1.27 2.48 -5.22
C GLY A 31 2.23 3.58 -5.68
N ASN A 32 2.99 4.16 -4.74
CA ASN A 32 4.02 5.17 -5.06
C ASN A 32 5.14 4.60 -5.96
N LEU A 33 5.55 3.35 -5.73
CA LEU A 33 6.57 2.70 -6.55
C LEU A 33 6.09 2.47 -8.00
N ILE A 34 4.83 2.06 -8.18
CA ILE A 34 4.23 1.92 -9.51
C ILE A 34 4.13 3.30 -10.17
N ASP A 35 3.66 4.31 -9.44
CA ASP A 35 3.48 5.68 -9.94
C ASP A 35 4.81 6.34 -10.34
N SER A 36 5.93 6.01 -9.69
CA SER A 36 7.26 6.54 -10.03
C SER A 36 7.78 6.07 -11.39
N THR A 37 7.27 4.94 -11.88
CA THR A 37 7.60 4.35 -13.18
C THR A 37 6.47 4.57 -14.20
N CYS A 38 5.55 5.50 -13.94
CA CYS A 38 4.39 5.72 -14.80
C CYS A 38 4.76 6.36 -16.14
N LEU A 39 4.36 5.72 -17.24
CA LEU A 39 4.52 6.19 -18.62
C LEU A 39 3.33 7.02 -19.10
N LEU A 40 2.12 6.67 -18.66
CA LEU A 40 0.89 7.34 -19.07
C LEU A 40 -0.03 7.63 -17.88
N TRP A 41 -0.24 8.90 -17.62
CA TRP A 41 -1.18 9.39 -16.61
C TRP A 41 -2.58 9.61 -17.20
N LYS A 42 -3.62 9.17 -16.49
CA LYS A 42 -4.98 9.60 -16.79
C LYS A 42 -5.14 11.08 -16.42
N SER A 43 -5.49 11.92 -17.40
CA SER A 43 -5.95 13.28 -17.16
C SER A 43 -7.47 13.33 -17.21
N THR A 44 -8.07 14.17 -16.38
CA THR A 44 -9.51 14.50 -16.45
C THR A 44 -9.61 16.01 -16.51
N CYS A 45 -10.37 16.54 -17.47
CA CYS A 45 -10.57 17.97 -17.65
C CYS A 45 -9.28 18.82 -17.75
N GLY A 46 -8.18 18.24 -18.25
CA GLY A 46 -6.90 18.92 -18.40
C GLY A 46 -6.01 18.91 -17.15
N GLU A 47 -6.46 18.32 -16.03
CA GLU A 47 -5.63 18.14 -14.84
C GLU A 47 -4.58 17.05 -15.05
N LYS A 48 -3.32 17.37 -14.74
CA LYS A 48 -2.21 16.41 -14.75
C LYS A 48 -2.17 15.68 -13.40
N GLY A 49 -1.87 14.38 -13.42
CA GLY A 49 -1.60 13.59 -12.21
C GLY A 49 -2.80 12.84 -11.61
N GLY A 50 -3.64 12.22 -12.45
CA GLY A 50 -4.68 11.28 -11.99
C GLY A 50 -4.12 9.90 -11.63
N ARG A 51 -4.76 8.82 -12.07
CA ARG A 51 -4.23 7.46 -11.89
C ARG A 51 -3.28 7.06 -13.03
N CYS A 52 -2.24 6.29 -12.73
CA CYS A 52 -1.42 5.69 -13.76
C CYS A 52 -2.23 4.67 -14.59
N LEU A 53 -2.13 4.75 -15.91
CA LEU A 53 -2.77 3.81 -16.85
C LEU A 53 -1.78 2.75 -17.37
N LEU A 54 -0.52 3.15 -17.51
CA LEU A 54 0.56 2.31 -17.99
C LEU A 54 1.86 2.72 -17.29
N TYR A 55 2.52 1.76 -16.64
CA TYR A 55 3.84 1.92 -16.03
C TYR A 55 4.89 1.11 -16.78
N ASP A 56 6.15 1.47 -16.62
CA ASP A 56 7.28 0.78 -17.22
C ASP A 56 7.64 -0.48 -16.41
N ILE A 57 7.49 -1.65 -17.03
CA ILE A 57 7.69 -2.95 -16.38
C ILE A 57 9.19 -3.24 -16.16
N GLU A 58 10.07 -2.75 -17.04
CA GLU A 58 11.50 -2.95 -16.89
C GLU A 58 12.02 -2.04 -15.77
N GLN A 59 11.62 -0.77 -15.75
CA GLN A 59 11.99 0.14 -14.66
C GLN A 59 11.40 -0.28 -13.30
N PHE A 60 10.19 -0.85 -13.28
CA PHE A 60 9.58 -1.34 -12.03
C PHE A 60 10.31 -2.56 -11.44
N ARG A 61 11.04 -3.33 -12.27
CA ARG A 61 11.72 -4.56 -11.83
C ARG A 61 13.03 -4.30 -11.09
N TYR A 62 13.70 -3.18 -11.36
CA TYR A 62 15.05 -2.86 -10.87
C TYR A 62 15.04 -1.65 -9.94
#